data_AF-A0A3A8QSM4-F1
#
_entry.id   AF-A0A3A8QSM4-F1
#
_cell.length_a   1.000
_cell.length_b   1.000
_cell.length_c   1.000
_cell.angle_alpha   90.00
_cell.angle_beta   90.00
_cell.angle_gamma   90.00
#
_symmetry.space_group_name_H-M   'P 1'
#
loop_
_entity.id
_entity.type
_entity.pdbx_description
1 polymer ?
#
loop_
_entity_poly.entity_id
_entity_poly.type
_entity_poly.pdbx_seq_one_letter_code
_entity_poly.pdbx_strand_id
1 'polypeptide(L)'
;MPRVLPLDHFCPWREEAEELRERMTSLESKMAALERRVFGRKAEKLPPVASELRGASPSPEEETARATAALAKRQKRAARKAEEAPTREVRHVVPPEARHCPTCGSEDLKPLGTGRTSVMYEYVPAFFERQVHVQEVLACACGQGVVTAPAPVRVVDRGEYGPGFLAHVVTSKCADAMPLHRLAQRVERGGVPMHRSTLTDLFHQSASVLQPLSRHLLQVIVASEVVWADCCRARWLRETAPFSDRLDEGERPKQNSSPISEPVSCVSPMML
;
A
#
# COMPACT_ATOMS: atom_id res chain seq x y z
N MET A 1 46.02 60.42 -40.56
CA MET A 1 46.25 60.63 -39.12
C MET A 1 44.89 60.81 -38.45
N PRO A 2 44.50 59.96 -37.48
CA PRO A 2 43.23 60.16 -36.78
C PRO A 2 43.28 61.49 -36.01
N ARG A 3 42.32 62.38 -36.28
CA ARG A 3 42.19 63.64 -35.53
C ARG A 3 41.81 63.30 -34.10
N VAL A 4 42.75 63.45 -33.17
CA VAL A 4 42.50 63.33 -31.73
C VAL A 4 41.66 64.55 -31.34
N LEU A 5 40.40 64.32 -31.00
CA LEU A 5 39.49 65.36 -30.51
C LEU A 5 39.85 65.69 -29.04
N PRO A 6 39.72 66.96 -28.61
CA PRO A 6 40.00 67.37 -27.23
C PRO A 6 39.14 66.59 -26.22
N LEU A 7 39.72 66.24 -25.07
CA LEU A 7 39.11 65.39 -24.02
C LEU A 7 37.89 66.03 -23.33
N ASP A 8 37.66 67.33 -23.51
CA ASP A 8 36.59 68.09 -22.84
C ASP A 8 35.37 68.38 -23.74
N HIS A 9 35.25 67.73 -24.90
CA HIS A 9 34.08 67.89 -25.75
C HIS A 9 32.91 67.03 -25.26
N PHE A 10 31.91 67.67 -24.67
CA PHE A 10 30.60 67.06 -24.39
C PHE A 10 29.97 66.62 -25.72
N CYS A 11 30.08 65.33 -26.04
CA CYS A 11 29.57 64.75 -27.28
C CYS A 11 28.33 63.91 -26.93
N PRO A 12 27.11 64.38 -27.25
CA PRO A 12 25.87 63.63 -26.97
C PRO A 12 25.90 62.22 -27.56
N TRP A 13 26.53 62.07 -28.72
CA TRP A 13 26.72 60.78 -29.40
C TRP A 13 27.61 59.80 -28.64
N ARG A 14 28.49 60.28 -27.75
CA ARG A 14 29.30 59.40 -26.88
C ARG A 14 28.44 58.84 -25.76
N GLU A 15 27.62 59.68 -25.12
CA GLU A 15 26.69 59.25 -24.08
C GLU A 15 25.66 58.27 -24.65
N GLU A 16 25.09 58.57 -25.82
CA GLU A 16 24.19 57.65 -26.53
C GLU A 16 24.87 56.32 -26.88
N ALA A 17 26.14 56.35 -27.31
CA ALA A 17 26.90 55.14 -27.60
C ALA A 17 27.19 54.32 -26.33
N GLU A 18 27.41 54.97 -25.19
CA GLU A 18 27.59 54.32 -23.89
C GLU A 18 26.27 53.71 -23.39
N GLU A 19 25.16 54.45 -23.46
CA GLU A 19 23.82 53.93 -23.14
C GLU A 19 23.44 52.72 -24.01
N LEU A 20 23.72 52.79 -25.32
CA LEU A 20 23.42 51.68 -26.22
C LEU A 20 24.27 50.44 -25.90
N ARG A 21 25.54 50.62 -25.49
CA ARG A 21 26.40 49.51 -25.03
C ARG A 21 25.88 48.90 -23.74
N GLU A 22 25.43 49.71 -22.79
CA GLU A 22 24.81 49.22 -21.56
C GLU A 22 23.50 48.45 -21.84
N ARG A 23 22.69 48.94 -22.78
CA ARG A 23 21.47 48.23 -23.21
C ARG A 23 21.80 46.91 -23.90
N MET A 24 22.81 46.87 -24.77
CA MET A 24 23.24 45.64 -25.43
C MET A 24 23.73 44.60 -24.42
N THR A 25 24.61 44.98 -23.50
CA THR A 25 25.11 44.05 -22.45
C THR A 25 23.98 43.58 -21.53
N SER A 26 23.02 44.46 -21.19
CA SER A 26 21.81 44.08 -20.44
C SER A 26 20.97 43.05 -21.20
N LEU A 27 20.73 43.25 -22.49
CA LEU A 27 19.95 42.34 -23.32
C LEU A 27 20.66 41.00 -23.53
N GLU A 28 21.98 41.01 -23.79
CA GLU A 28 22.79 39.80 -23.91
C GLU A 28 22.77 38.96 -22.63
N SER A 29 22.89 39.61 -21.45
CA SER A 29 22.79 38.90 -20.17
C SER A 29 21.41 38.28 -19.94
N LYS A 30 20.33 38.96 -20.35
CA LYS A 30 18.95 38.47 -20.29
C LYS A 30 18.74 37.29 -21.25
N MET A 31 19.26 37.37 -22.47
CA MET A 31 19.23 36.27 -23.43
C MET A 31 19.98 35.05 -22.91
N ALA A 32 21.20 35.21 -22.42
CA ALA A 32 21.97 34.12 -21.85
C ALA A 32 21.28 33.47 -20.63
N ALA A 33 20.56 34.25 -19.81
CA ALA A 33 19.77 33.73 -18.70
C ALA A 33 18.53 32.95 -19.18
N LEU A 34 17.83 33.42 -20.20
CA LEU A 34 16.69 32.74 -20.81
C LEU A 34 17.13 31.46 -21.53
N GLU A 35 18.22 31.49 -22.28
CA GLU A 35 18.79 30.32 -22.93
C GLU A 35 19.21 29.26 -21.91
N ARG A 36 19.85 29.65 -20.80
CA ARG A 36 20.13 28.72 -19.69
C ARG A 36 18.85 28.19 -19.04
N ARG A 37 17.76 28.95 -19.00
CA ARG A 37 16.49 28.51 -18.41
C ARG A 37 15.68 27.61 -19.35
N VAL A 38 15.75 27.83 -20.66
CA VAL A 38 15.01 27.08 -21.68
C VAL A 38 15.79 25.85 -22.13
N PHE A 39 17.05 26.04 -22.50
CA PHE A 39 17.95 25.04 -23.09
C PHE A 39 19.03 24.54 -22.14
N GLY A 40 19.26 25.21 -21.00
CA GLY A 40 20.14 24.66 -19.98
C GLY A 40 19.61 23.35 -19.42
N ARG A 41 20.52 22.54 -18.88
CA ARG A 41 20.21 21.22 -18.31
C ARG A 41 19.23 21.38 -17.14
N LYS A 42 17.94 21.26 -17.42
CA LYS A 42 16.88 21.15 -16.41
C LYS A 42 16.98 19.79 -15.73
N ALA A 43 17.80 19.71 -14.68
CA ALA A 43 17.95 18.56 -13.80
C ALA A 43 18.35 17.24 -14.50
N GLU A 44 18.75 16.28 -13.67
CA GLU A 44 19.22 14.93 -13.99
C GLU A 44 18.41 14.28 -15.11
N LYS A 45 18.94 14.29 -16.35
CA LYS A 45 18.52 13.29 -17.33
C LYS A 45 19.00 11.95 -16.79
N LEU A 46 18.10 11.19 -16.18
CA LEU A 46 18.26 9.76 -16.07
C LEU A 46 18.64 9.24 -17.47
N PRO A 47 19.66 8.37 -17.56
CA PRO A 47 20.09 7.84 -18.84
C PRO A 47 18.89 7.24 -19.58
N PRO A 48 18.85 7.33 -20.93
CA PRO A 48 17.74 6.78 -21.70
C PRO A 48 17.54 5.32 -21.33
N VAL A 49 16.30 4.91 -21.06
CA VAL A 49 15.94 3.54 -20.63
C VAL A 49 16.58 2.46 -21.53
N ALA A 50 16.82 2.77 -22.81
CA ALA A 50 17.54 1.92 -23.76
C ALA A 50 19.00 1.59 -23.37
N SER A 51 19.71 2.43 -22.61
CA SER A 51 21.05 2.10 -22.11
C SER A 51 21.02 1.22 -20.85
N GLU A 52 19.96 1.27 -20.04
CA GLU A 52 19.79 0.36 -18.90
C GLU A 52 19.28 -1.02 -19.34
N LEU A 53 18.42 -1.07 -20.35
CA LEU A 53 17.93 -2.31 -20.97
C LEU A 53 18.98 -3.05 -21.82
N ARG A 54 20.11 -2.41 -22.12
CA ARG A 54 21.25 -3.01 -22.84
C ARG A 54 22.30 -3.64 -21.92
N GLY A 55 22.05 -3.69 -20.61
CA GLY A 55 22.72 -4.70 -19.79
C GLY A 55 22.19 -6.07 -20.21
N ALA A 56 23.07 -7.03 -20.46
CA ALA A 56 22.69 -8.39 -20.85
C ALA A 56 21.50 -8.87 -20.02
N SER A 57 20.37 -9.13 -20.68
CA SER A 57 19.21 -9.72 -20.03
C SER A 57 19.67 -11.02 -19.36
N PRO A 58 19.57 -11.14 -18.02
CA PRO A 58 20.03 -12.32 -17.32
C PRO A 58 19.32 -13.55 -17.90
N SER A 59 20.03 -14.68 -17.97
CA SER A 59 19.40 -15.96 -18.30
C SER A 59 18.18 -16.18 -17.38
N PRO A 60 17.08 -16.80 -17.84
CA PRO A 60 15.93 -17.13 -17.00
C PRO A 60 16.33 -17.92 -15.72
N GLU A 61 17.43 -18.68 -15.76
CA GLU A 61 17.99 -19.37 -14.60
C GLU A 61 18.64 -18.41 -13.59
N GLU A 62 19.31 -17.35 -14.05
CA GLU A 62 19.87 -16.32 -13.18
C GLU A 62 18.79 -15.43 -12.58
N GLU A 63 17.73 -15.14 -13.33
CA GLU A 63 16.61 -14.33 -12.88
C GLU A 63 15.80 -15.07 -11.79
N THR A 64 15.58 -16.37 -11.98
CA THR A 64 14.94 -17.24 -10.97
C THR A 64 15.82 -17.43 -9.73
N ALA A 65 17.14 -17.60 -9.90
CA ALA A 65 18.09 -17.64 -8.78
C ALA A 65 18.12 -16.32 -7.98
N ARG A 66 18.09 -15.17 -8.66
CA ARG A 66 18.00 -13.86 -8.00
C ARG A 66 16.66 -13.67 -7.29
N ALA A 67 15.54 -14.09 -7.90
CA ALA A 67 14.21 -14.00 -7.30
C ALA A 67 14.08 -14.87 -6.04
N THR A 68 14.58 -16.11 -6.08
CA THR A 68 14.59 -17.02 -4.93
C THR A 68 15.48 -16.52 -3.80
N ALA A 69 16.68 -16.03 -4.10
CA ALA A 69 17.56 -15.40 -3.10
C ALA A 69 16.92 -14.15 -2.47
N ALA A 70 16.24 -13.31 -3.27
CA ALA A 70 15.52 -12.15 -2.77
C ALA A 70 14.34 -12.55 -1.87
N LEU A 71 13.60 -13.62 -2.23
CA LEU A 71 12.53 -14.17 -1.40
C LEU A 71 13.06 -14.68 -0.06
N ALA A 72 14.15 -15.46 -0.07
CA ALA A 72 14.76 -16.00 1.14
C ALA A 72 15.24 -14.87 2.09
N LYS A 73 15.85 -13.82 1.53
CA LYS A 73 16.26 -12.63 2.31
C LYS A 73 15.05 -11.92 2.93
N ARG A 74 13.94 -11.80 2.18
CA ARG A 74 12.69 -11.22 2.68
C ARG A 74 12.10 -12.06 3.81
N GLN A 75 12.05 -13.38 3.66
CA GLN A 75 11.57 -14.30 4.70
C GLN A 75 12.42 -14.22 5.97
N LYS A 76 13.75 -14.21 5.85
CA LYS A 76 14.64 -14.06 7.01
C LYS A 76 14.44 -12.73 7.75
N ARG A 77 14.23 -11.64 7.01
CA ARG A 77 13.90 -10.33 7.60
C ARG A 77 12.54 -10.35 8.28
N ALA A 78 11.56 -11.03 7.70
CA ALA A 78 10.23 -11.16 8.27
C ALA A 78 10.25 -11.96 9.58
N ALA A 79 10.96 -13.09 9.60
CA ALA A 79 11.14 -13.90 10.81
C ALA A 79 11.78 -13.11 11.95
N ARG A 80 12.88 -12.38 11.67
CA ARG A 80 13.53 -11.54 12.69
C ARG A 80 12.59 -10.47 13.25
N LYS A 81 11.83 -9.79 12.39
CA LYS A 81 10.85 -8.80 12.86
C LYS A 81 9.74 -9.43 13.70
N ALA A 82 9.27 -10.60 13.31
CA ALA A 82 8.25 -11.34 14.06
C ALA A 82 8.74 -11.80 15.44
N GLU A 83 10.05 -11.95 15.64
CA GLU A 83 10.67 -12.19 16.96
C GLU A 83 10.81 -10.90 17.79
N GLU A 84 10.94 -9.74 17.14
CA GLU A 84 11.00 -8.43 17.82
C GLU A 84 9.63 -8.00 18.40
N ALA A 85 8.52 -8.52 17.86
CA ALA A 85 7.18 -8.19 18.33
C ALA A 85 6.85 -8.86 19.68
N PRO A 86 6.20 -8.15 20.63
CA PRO A 86 5.77 -8.74 21.88
C PRO A 86 4.86 -9.93 21.60
N THR A 87 5.20 -11.08 22.18
CA THR A 87 4.51 -12.34 21.93
C THR A 87 3.65 -12.72 23.12
N ARG A 88 2.37 -13.05 22.86
CA ARG A 88 1.42 -13.54 23.87
C ARG A 88 0.89 -14.89 23.47
N GLU A 89 1.00 -15.86 24.37
CA GLU A 89 0.40 -17.18 24.18
C GLU A 89 -1.06 -17.18 24.64
N VAL A 90 -1.95 -17.68 23.78
CA VAL A 90 -3.36 -17.88 24.10
C VAL A 90 -3.67 -19.37 23.94
N ARG A 91 -3.89 -20.05 25.05
CA ARG A 91 -4.18 -21.50 25.05
C ARG A 91 -5.68 -21.74 24.93
N HIS A 92 -6.07 -22.54 23.95
CA HIS A 92 -7.44 -22.99 23.72
C HIS A 92 -7.57 -24.42 24.22
N VAL A 93 -8.30 -24.56 25.33
CA VAL A 93 -8.58 -25.85 25.97
C VAL A 93 -9.80 -26.48 25.29
N VAL A 94 -9.83 -27.81 25.20
CA VAL A 94 -11.03 -28.51 24.70
C VAL A 94 -12.21 -28.26 25.66
N PRO A 95 -13.35 -27.72 25.20
CA PRO A 95 -14.54 -27.52 26.02
C PRO A 95 -15.01 -28.86 26.63
N PRO A 96 -15.49 -28.89 27.88
CA PRO A 96 -15.85 -30.15 28.56
C PRO A 96 -16.89 -30.97 27.79
N GLU A 97 -17.83 -30.31 27.10
CA GLU A 97 -18.85 -30.96 26.27
C GLU A 97 -18.25 -31.74 25.09
N ALA A 98 -17.13 -31.26 24.55
CA ALA A 98 -16.43 -31.87 23.42
C ALA A 98 -15.33 -32.86 23.86
N ARG A 99 -15.15 -33.10 25.17
CA ARG A 99 -14.13 -34.03 25.70
C ARG A 99 -14.57 -35.50 25.65
N HIS A 100 -15.11 -35.90 24.51
CA HIS A 100 -15.54 -37.28 24.27
C HIS A 100 -14.93 -37.78 22.98
N CYS A 101 -14.49 -39.02 22.97
CA CYS A 101 -13.99 -39.63 21.75
C CYS A 101 -15.15 -39.82 20.74
N PRO A 102 -15.02 -39.34 19.48
CA PRO A 102 -16.08 -39.50 18.48
C PRO A 102 -16.33 -40.96 18.07
N THR A 103 -15.39 -41.87 18.37
CA THR A 103 -15.47 -43.28 17.96
C THR A 103 -15.96 -44.20 19.08
N CYS A 104 -15.45 -44.03 20.31
CA CYS A 104 -15.78 -44.92 21.44
C CYS A 104 -16.54 -44.23 22.57
N GLY A 105 -16.80 -42.93 22.48
CA GLY A 105 -17.54 -42.16 23.49
C GLY A 105 -16.84 -42.00 24.84
N SER A 106 -15.63 -42.55 25.01
CA SER A 106 -14.90 -42.46 26.28
C SER A 106 -14.32 -41.07 26.52
N GLU A 107 -14.28 -40.70 27.81
CA GLU A 107 -13.69 -39.45 28.32
C GLU A 107 -12.18 -39.58 28.62
N ASP A 108 -11.63 -40.81 28.50
CA ASP A 108 -10.21 -41.12 28.72
C ASP A 108 -9.32 -40.57 27.59
N LEU A 109 -9.12 -39.26 27.64
CA LEU A 109 -8.38 -38.46 26.68
C LEU A 109 -7.08 -37.95 27.31
N LYS A 110 -5.94 -38.17 26.64
CA LYS A 110 -4.62 -37.69 27.06
C LYS A 110 -4.11 -36.60 26.11
N PRO A 111 -3.41 -35.57 26.61
CA PRO A 111 -2.83 -34.54 25.74
C PRO A 111 -1.79 -35.14 24.79
N LEU A 112 -1.96 -34.82 23.50
CA LEU A 112 -1.09 -35.24 22.42
C LEU A 112 -0.12 -34.10 22.08
N GLY A 113 1.09 -34.17 22.66
CA GLY A 113 2.17 -33.21 22.39
C GLY A 113 1.86 -31.80 22.90
N THR A 114 2.49 -30.80 22.27
CA THR A 114 2.34 -29.38 22.61
C THR A 114 1.10 -28.72 21.99
N GLY A 115 0.28 -29.47 21.25
CA GLY A 115 -0.91 -28.97 20.59
C GLY A 115 -0.64 -28.31 19.22
N ARG A 116 -1.71 -27.87 18.56
CA ARG A 116 -1.64 -27.23 17.24
C ARG A 116 -1.48 -25.72 17.42
N THR A 117 -0.37 -25.18 16.92
CA THR A 117 -0.05 -23.76 17.05
C THR A 117 -0.48 -22.97 15.82
N SER A 118 -1.07 -21.78 16.02
CA SER A 118 -1.35 -20.83 14.96
C SER A 118 -1.04 -19.40 15.40
N VAL A 119 -0.49 -18.59 14.50
CA VAL A 119 -0.08 -17.21 14.79
C VAL A 119 -1.12 -16.23 14.28
N MET A 120 -1.38 -15.19 15.07
CA MET A 120 -2.24 -14.06 14.72
C MET A 120 -1.60 -12.76 15.19
N TYR A 121 -1.62 -11.71 14.37
CA TYR A 121 -1.19 -10.37 14.75
C TYR A 121 -2.39 -9.53 15.13
N GLU A 122 -2.37 -8.96 16.34
CA GLU A 122 -3.43 -8.10 16.85
C GLU A 122 -2.88 -6.72 17.17
N TYR A 123 -3.72 -5.70 16.98
CA TYR A 123 -3.39 -4.33 17.38
C TYR A 123 -3.96 -4.06 18.77
N VAL A 124 -3.06 -3.83 19.72
CA VAL A 124 -3.38 -3.26 21.03
C VAL A 124 -3.07 -1.76 20.93
N PRO A 125 -3.92 -0.85 21.44
CA PRO A 125 -3.61 0.58 21.40
C PRO A 125 -2.17 0.83 21.87
N ALA A 126 -1.37 1.46 20.99
CA ALA A 126 0.08 1.72 21.08
C ALA A 126 1.05 0.70 20.43
N PHE A 127 0.74 -0.60 20.32
CA PHE A 127 1.68 -1.57 19.74
C PHE A 127 1.01 -2.78 19.07
N PHE A 128 1.78 -3.49 18.25
CA PHE A 128 1.32 -4.73 17.62
C PHE A 128 1.79 -5.92 18.43
N GLU A 129 0.88 -6.84 18.71
CA GLU A 129 1.15 -8.06 19.48
C GLU A 129 1.07 -9.27 18.55
N ARG A 130 2.04 -10.18 18.69
CA ARG A 130 2.02 -11.50 18.06
C ARG A 130 1.35 -12.48 19.01
N GLN A 131 0.10 -12.84 18.73
CA GLN A 131 -0.65 -13.83 19.49
C GLN A 131 -0.40 -15.23 18.94
N VAL A 132 0.14 -16.11 19.78
CA VAL A 132 0.38 -17.53 19.47
C VAL A 132 -0.74 -18.34 20.10
N HIS A 133 -1.70 -18.75 19.27
CA HIS A 133 -2.80 -19.59 19.69
C HIS A 133 -2.37 -21.05 19.70
N VAL A 134 -2.38 -21.67 20.88
CA VAL A 134 -2.06 -23.09 21.06
C VAL A 134 -3.37 -23.84 21.32
N GLN A 135 -3.78 -24.65 20.35
CA GLN A 135 -4.97 -25.51 20.48
C GLN A 135 -4.57 -26.82 21.13
N GLU A 136 -5.23 -27.17 22.22
CA GLU A 136 -5.07 -28.47 22.84
C GLU A 136 -5.52 -29.58 21.87
N VAL A 137 -4.69 -30.61 21.74
CA VAL A 137 -5.00 -31.83 20.99
C VAL A 137 -4.99 -32.96 21.99
N LEU A 138 -6.07 -33.73 22.04
CA LEU A 138 -6.24 -34.86 22.93
C LEU A 138 -6.37 -36.14 22.09
N ALA A 139 -5.68 -37.19 22.51
CA ALA A 139 -5.80 -38.52 21.92
C ALA A 139 -6.51 -39.46 22.89
N CYS A 140 -7.43 -40.26 22.35
CA CYS A 140 -8.13 -41.28 23.12
C CYS A 140 -7.26 -42.53 23.31
N ALA A 141 -7.40 -43.19 24.46
CA ALA A 141 -6.74 -44.47 24.75
C ALA A 141 -7.12 -45.61 23.78
N CYS A 142 -8.26 -45.52 23.09
CA CYS A 142 -8.66 -46.50 22.06
C CYS A 142 -7.79 -46.45 20.79
N GLY A 143 -6.94 -45.44 20.64
CA GLY A 143 -6.02 -45.29 19.52
C GLY A 143 -6.65 -44.81 18.20
N GLN A 144 -7.98 -44.63 18.15
CA GLN A 144 -8.70 -44.27 16.91
C GLN A 144 -9.33 -42.87 16.91
N GLY A 145 -9.30 -42.15 18.04
CA GLY A 145 -9.92 -40.82 18.16
C GLY A 145 -8.94 -39.73 18.58
N VAL A 146 -8.93 -38.62 17.84
CA VAL A 146 -8.22 -37.39 18.19
C VAL A 146 -9.23 -36.24 18.26
N VAL A 147 -9.27 -35.56 19.40
CA VAL A 147 -10.11 -34.40 19.64
C VAL A 147 -9.21 -33.16 19.68
N THR A 148 -9.54 -32.14 18.90
CA THR A 148 -8.78 -30.87 18.88
C THR A 148 -9.68 -29.74 19.36
N ALA A 149 -9.13 -28.85 20.17
CA ALA A 149 -9.83 -27.64 20.59
C ALA A 149 -10.26 -26.81 19.36
N PRO A 150 -11.41 -26.12 19.42
CA PRO A 150 -11.89 -25.32 18.30
C PRO A 150 -10.86 -24.27 17.87
N ALA A 151 -10.86 -23.94 16.57
CA ALA A 151 -9.98 -22.91 16.04
C ALA A 151 -10.37 -21.52 16.57
N PRO A 152 -9.38 -20.61 16.80
CA PRO A 152 -9.71 -19.23 17.11
C PRO A 152 -10.52 -18.64 15.96
N VAL A 153 -11.54 -17.85 16.31
CA VAL A 153 -12.36 -17.15 15.32
C VAL A 153 -11.47 -16.16 14.55
N ARG A 154 -11.54 -16.21 13.22
CA ARG A 154 -10.79 -15.31 12.33
C ARG A 154 -11.78 -14.51 11.50
N VAL A 155 -11.44 -13.25 11.24
CA VAL A 155 -12.24 -12.38 10.37
C VAL A 155 -12.14 -12.82 8.91
N VAL A 156 -10.96 -13.27 8.49
CA VAL A 156 -10.69 -13.78 7.15
C VAL A 156 -10.16 -15.20 7.26
N ASP A 157 -10.69 -16.09 6.42
CA ASP A 157 -10.27 -17.48 6.35
C ASP A 157 -8.76 -17.60 6.12
N ARG A 158 -8.09 -18.39 6.97
CA ARG A 158 -6.64 -18.61 6.96
C ARG A 158 -5.80 -17.33 7.13
N GLY A 159 -6.41 -16.19 7.44
CA GLY A 159 -5.69 -14.95 7.70
C GLY A 159 -4.84 -15.03 8.96
N GLU A 160 -3.71 -14.33 8.97
CA GLU A 160 -2.80 -14.19 10.11
C GLU A 160 -3.06 -12.91 10.91
N TYR A 161 -4.11 -12.16 10.60
CA TYR A 161 -4.41 -10.85 11.18
C TYR A 161 -5.73 -10.89 11.92
N GLY A 162 -5.74 -10.37 13.14
CA GLY A 162 -6.91 -10.31 13.99
C GLY A 162 -7.83 -9.11 13.69
N PRO A 163 -8.98 -9.05 14.35
CA PRO A 163 -9.99 -8.03 14.12
C PRO A 163 -9.51 -6.62 14.49
N GLY A 164 -8.78 -6.45 15.59
CA GLY A 164 -8.25 -5.15 16.01
C GLY A 164 -7.21 -4.62 15.03
N PHE A 165 -6.41 -5.51 14.43
CA PHE A 165 -5.48 -5.13 13.37
C PHE A 165 -6.22 -4.59 12.13
N LEU A 166 -7.26 -5.30 11.66
CA LEU A 166 -8.06 -4.87 10.51
C LEU A 166 -8.78 -3.54 10.80
N ALA A 167 -9.34 -3.40 11.99
CA ALA A 167 -9.96 -2.15 12.44
C ALA A 167 -8.97 -0.99 12.38
N HIS A 168 -7.75 -1.17 12.92
CA HIS A 168 -6.69 -0.17 12.86
C HIS A 168 -6.30 0.21 11.42
N VAL A 169 -6.25 -0.76 10.51
CA VAL A 169 -5.96 -0.50 9.09
C VAL A 169 -7.05 0.36 8.45
N VAL A 170 -8.32 0.01 8.67
CA VAL A 170 -9.46 0.75 8.11
C VAL A 170 -9.53 2.16 8.67
N THR A 171 -9.41 2.33 9.99
CA THR A 171 -9.45 3.66 10.62
C THR A 171 -8.27 4.52 10.18
N SER A 172 -7.04 3.98 10.17
CA SER A 172 -5.86 4.71 9.71
C SER A 172 -5.98 5.14 8.25
N LYS A 173 -6.58 4.29 7.39
CA LYS A 173 -6.75 4.60 5.98
C LYS A 173 -7.85 5.64 5.74
N CYS A 174 -9.00 5.46 6.39
CA CYS A 174 -10.21 6.23 6.08
C CYS A 174 -10.38 7.47 6.97
N ALA A 175 -10.14 7.36 8.27
CA ALA A 175 -10.25 8.47 9.21
C ALA A 175 -8.99 9.34 9.23
N ASP A 176 -7.80 8.72 9.28
CA ASP A 176 -6.53 9.46 9.36
C ASP A 176 -5.90 9.75 7.99
N ALA A 177 -6.60 9.41 6.90
CA ALA A 177 -6.17 9.59 5.51
C ALA A 177 -4.76 9.03 5.20
N MET A 178 -4.33 7.98 5.89
CA MET A 178 -2.97 7.44 5.73
C MET A 178 -2.82 6.63 4.45
N PRO A 179 -1.82 6.93 3.60
CA PRO A 179 -1.51 6.07 2.45
C PRO A 179 -1.10 4.66 2.90
N LEU A 180 -1.61 3.61 2.23
CA LEU A 180 -1.35 2.21 2.62
C LEU A 180 0.14 1.84 2.64
N HIS A 181 0.95 2.44 1.75
CA HIS A 181 2.39 2.22 1.75
C HIS A 181 3.07 2.77 3.02
N ARG A 182 2.60 3.92 3.52
CA ARG A 182 3.10 4.55 4.74
C ARG A 182 2.63 3.79 5.98
N LEU A 183 1.39 3.32 5.95
CA LEU A 183 0.87 2.45 7.00
C LEU A 183 1.64 1.13 7.07
N ALA A 184 1.94 0.49 5.92
CA ALA A 184 2.77 -0.71 5.88
C ALA A 184 4.15 -0.47 6.50
N GLN A 185 4.80 0.66 6.20
CA GLN A 185 6.07 1.05 6.83
C GLN A 185 5.94 1.27 8.35
N ARG A 186 4.83 1.84 8.82
CA ARG A 186 4.56 2.02 10.25
C ARG A 186 4.40 0.68 10.95
N VAL A 187 3.59 -0.22 10.40
CA VAL A 187 3.37 -1.57 10.93
C VAL A 187 4.67 -2.38 10.93
N GLU A 188 5.46 -2.26 9.86
CA GLU A 188 6.78 -2.86 9.74
C GLU A 188 7.79 -2.41 10.80
N ARG A 189 7.65 -1.19 11.33
CA ARG A 189 8.48 -0.67 12.43
C ARG A 189 8.00 -1.19 13.78
N GLY A 190 6.73 -1.55 13.90
CA GLY A 190 6.15 -2.15 15.10
C GLY A 190 6.33 -3.66 15.20
N GLY A 191 7.28 -4.25 14.45
CA GLY A 191 7.61 -5.67 14.52
C GLY A 191 6.77 -6.60 13.64
N VAL A 192 5.74 -6.11 12.93
CA VAL A 192 4.92 -6.98 12.07
C VAL A 192 5.42 -6.88 10.61
N PRO A 193 5.91 -7.97 10.01
CA PRO A 193 6.40 -7.93 8.64
C PRO A 193 5.24 -7.76 7.65
N MET A 194 5.12 -6.57 7.04
CA MET A 194 4.00 -6.22 6.19
C MET A 194 4.40 -5.70 4.81
N HIS A 195 3.86 -6.30 3.76
CA HIS A 195 3.95 -5.74 2.41
C HIS A 195 2.72 -4.88 2.08
N ARG A 196 2.90 -3.87 1.20
CA ARG A 196 1.81 -3.00 0.75
C ARG A 196 0.66 -3.78 0.11
N SER A 197 0.98 -4.79 -0.72
CA SER A 197 -0.04 -5.59 -1.40
C SER A 197 -0.93 -6.31 -0.39
N THR A 198 -0.31 -6.99 0.58
CA THR A 198 -1.01 -7.67 1.68
C THR A 198 -1.95 -6.71 2.41
N LEU A 199 -1.48 -5.51 2.74
CA LEU A 199 -2.30 -4.51 3.43
C LEU A 199 -3.46 -4.01 2.56
N THR A 200 -3.28 -3.94 1.24
CA THR A 200 -4.34 -3.59 0.28
C THR A 200 -5.39 -4.70 0.21
N ASP A 201 -4.97 -5.96 0.16
CA ASP A 201 -5.87 -7.12 0.17
C ASP A 201 -6.70 -7.17 1.46
N LEU A 202 -6.05 -6.97 2.62
CA LEU A 202 -6.73 -6.92 3.92
C LEU A 202 -7.74 -5.76 4.00
N PHE A 203 -7.40 -4.60 3.44
CA PHE A 203 -8.31 -3.47 3.38
C PHE A 203 -9.57 -3.79 2.54
N HIS A 204 -9.41 -4.43 1.38
CA HIS A 204 -10.53 -4.85 0.56
C HIS A 204 -11.37 -5.96 1.21
N GLN A 205 -10.74 -6.94 1.86
CA GLN A 205 -11.45 -7.97 2.62
C GLN A 205 -12.26 -7.37 3.77
N SER A 206 -11.69 -6.38 4.47
CA SER A 206 -12.40 -5.65 5.52
C SER A 206 -13.64 -4.93 4.97
N ALA A 207 -13.55 -4.37 3.77
CA ALA A 207 -14.71 -3.75 3.12
C ALA A 207 -15.84 -4.76 2.83
N SER A 208 -15.51 -5.99 2.43
CA SER A 208 -16.49 -7.07 2.25
C SER A 208 -17.15 -7.47 3.58
N VAL A 209 -16.36 -7.59 4.65
CA VAL A 209 -16.86 -7.93 5.99
C VAL A 209 -17.79 -6.84 6.54
N LEU A 210 -17.49 -5.57 6.26
CA LEU A 210 -18.29 -4.42 6.70
C LEU A 210 -19.51 -4.12 5.80
N GLN A 211 -19.71 -4.88 4.71
CA GLN A 211 -20.78 -4.63 3.76
C GLN A 211 -22.21 -4.72 4.36
N PRO A 212 -22.51 -5.62 5.32
CA PRO A 212 -23.83 -5.61 5.97
C PRO A 212 -24.11 -4.31 6.73
N LEU A 213 -23.09 -3.74 7.39
CA LEU A 213 -23.20 -2.48 8.12
C LEU A 213 -23.42 -1.31 7.16
N SER A 214 -22.70 -1.26 6.04
CA SER A 214 -22.89 -0.20 5.05
C SER A 214 -24.29 -0.25 4.42
N ARG A 215 -24.82 -1.45 4.13
CA ARG A 215 -26.20 -1.63 3.67
C ARG A 215 -27.21 -1.14 4.70
N HIS A 216 -27.03 -1.47 5.97
CA HIS A 216 -27.94 -1.03 7.02
C HIS A 216 -27.90 0.50 7.20
N LEU A 217 -26.71 1.12 7.17
CA LEU A 217 -26.56 2.58 7.20
C LEU A 217 -27.29 3.25 6.04
N LEU A 218 -27.22 2.68 4.83
CA LEU A 218 -27.96 3.20 3.68
C LEU A 218 -29.48 3.12 3.89
N GLN A 219 -29.99 2.04 4.50
CA GLN A 219 -31.42 1.95 4.84
C GLN A 219 -31.85 3.02 5.84
N VAL A 220 -31.02 3.30 6.86
CA VAL A 220 -31.28 4.36 7.84
C VAL A 220 -31.27 5.74 7.18
N ILE A 221 -30.33 6.01 6.27
CA ILE A 221 -30.27 7.27 5.53
C ILE A 221 -31.53 7.47 4.67
N VAL A 222 -31.99 6.42 3.99
CA VAL A 222 -33.22 6.47 3.16
C VAL A 222 -34.47 6.72 4.00
N ALA A 223 -34.51 6.25 5.25
CA ALA A 223 -35.62 6.48 6.15
C ALA A 223 -35.62 7.88 6.80
N SER A 224 -34.56 8.67 6.63
CA SER A 224 -34.46 10.02 7.21
C SER A 224 -35.30 11.03 6.42
N GLU A 225 -36.05 11.88 7.13
CA GLU A 225 -36.84 12.97 6.51
C GLU A 225 -35.96 14.00 5.79
N VAL A 226 -34.75 14.23 6.32
CA VAL A 226 -33.78 15.18 5.76
C VAL A 226 -32.43 14.49 5.62
N VAL A 227 -31.82 14.61 4.43
CA VAL A 227 -30.49 14.08 4.13
C VAL A 227 -29.62 15.22 3.62
N TRP A 228 -28.53 15.49 4.34
CA TRP A 228 -27.52 16.46 3.93
C TRP A 228 -26.46 15.75 3.07
N ALA A 229 -26.18 16.28 1.88
CA ALA A 229 -25.17 15.74 0.99
C ALA A 229 -24.05 16.78 0.77
N ASP A 230 -22.80 16.32 0.89
CA ASP A 230 -21.62 17.12 0.54
C ASP A 230 -20.95 16.52 -0.69
N CYS A 231 -20.56 17.37 -1.63
CA CYS A 231 -19.95 16.98 -2.90
C CYS A 231 -18.43 17.16 -2.84
N CYS A 232 -17.73 16.14 -2.36
CA CYS A 232 -16.28 16.08 -2.43
C CYS A 232 -15.81 15.61 -3.81
N ARG A 233 -15.03 16.44 -4.53
CA ARG A 233 -14.41 16.07 -5.80
C ARG A 233 -13.17 15.22 -5.56
N ALA A 234 -13.15 14.00 -6.10
CA ALA A 234 -11.99 13.12 -6.10
C ALA A 234 -11.60 12.73 -7.54
N ARG A 235 -10.30 12.65 -7.81
CA ARG A 235 -9.79 12.13 -9.09
C ARG A 235 -9.57 10.63 -8.95
N TRP A 236 -10.31 9.84 -9.72
CA TRP A 236 -10.08 8.40 -9.87
C TRP A 236 -9.47 8.10 -11.23
N LEU A 237 -8.68 7.03 -11.29
CA LEU A 237 -8.33 6.42 -12.57
C LEU A 237 -9.56 5.62 -13.02
N ARG A 238 -10.11 5.95 -14.19
CA ARG A 238 -11.06 5.04 -14.86
C ARG A 238 -10.25 3.93 -15.50
N GLU A 239 -10.55 2.68 -15.15
CA GLU A 239 -10.24 1.58 -16.06
C GLU A 239 -11.01 1.83 -17.36
N THR A 240 -10.33 1.73 -18.49
CA THR A 240 -10.86 2.01 -19.84
C THR A 240 -11.88 0.98 -20.34
N ALA A 241 -12.42 0.12 -19.46
CA ALA A 241 -13.47 -0.82 -19.83
C ALA A 241 -14.85 -0.25 -19.45
N PRO A 242 -15.84 -0.28 -20.36
CA PRO A 242 -17.18 0.19 -20.06
C PRO A 242 -17.82 -0.63 -18.92
N PHE A 243 -18.60 0.07 -18.10
CA PHE A 243 -19.28 -0.44 -16.90
C PHE A 243 -20.30 -1.55 -17.18
N SER A 244 -20.69 -1.77 -18.45
CA SER A 244 -21.71 -2.74 -18.86
C SER A 244 -21.31 -4.21 -18.74
N ASP A 245 -20.01 -4.53 -18.76
CA ASP A 245 -19.55 -5.90 -19.02
C ASP A 245 -19.16 -6.66 -17.73
N ARG A 246 -19.55 -6.16 -16.55
CA ARG A 246 -18.97 -6.58 -15.27
C ARG A 246 -19.96 -7.24 -14.29
N LEU A 247 -21.18 -7.54 -14.73
CA LEU A 247 -22.15 -8.30 -13.93
C LEU A 247 -22.14 -9.82 -14.19
N ASP A 248 -21.39 -10.29 -15.17
CA ASP A 248 -21.15 -11.72 -15.35
C ASP A 248 -19.65 -12.00 -15.43
N GLU A 249 -19.29 -13.18 -14.94
CA GLU A 249 -17.98 -13.83 -15.00
C GLU A 249 -17.01 -13.54 -13.82
N GLY A 250 -16.94 -14.55 -12.94
CA GLY A 250 -15.80 -14.79 -12.08
C GLY A 250 -14.55 -15.12 -12.89
N GLU A 251 -13.40 -15.00 -12.23
CA GLU A 251 -12.03 -15.17 -12.74
C GLU A 251 -11.39 -13.92 -13.37
N ARG A 252 -10.58 -13.22 -12.55
CA ARG A 252 -9.66 -12.17 -13.01
C ARG A 252 -8.32 -12.80 -13.43
N PRO A 253 -7.88 -12.70 -14.70
CA PRO A 253 -6.47 -12.90 -15.03
C PRO A 253 -5.67 -11.63 -14.69
N LYS A 254 -4.49 -11.82 -14.10
CA LYS A 254 -3.51 -10.74 -13.84
C LYS A 254 -2.87 -10.33 -15.17
N GLN A 255 -3.17 -9.14 -15.68
CA GLN A 255 -2.37 -8.53 -16.73
C GLN A 255 -1.95 -7.11 -16.34
N ASN A 256 -0.63 -6.94 -16.30
CA ASN A 256 0.05 -5.65 -16.19
C ASN A 256 0.04 -4.98 -17.57
N SER A 257 -0.79 -3.96 -17.76
CA SER A 257 -0.59 -2.99 -18.83
C SER A 257 -0.78 -1.58 -18.27
N SER A 258 0.23 -0.74 -18.46
CA SER A 258 0.28 0.63 -17.97
C SER A 258 -0.70 1.50 -18.76
N PRO A 259 -1.65 2.20 -18.13
CA PRO A 259 -2.55 3.09 -18.86
C PRO A 259 -1.90 4.47 -19.08
N ILE A 260 -1.99 4.93 -20.32
CA ILE A 260 -1.68 6.30 -20.75
C ILE A 260 -2.73 7.24 -20.15
N SER A 261 -2.28 8.26 -19.43
CA SER A 261 -3.16 9.23 -18.77
C SER A 261 -3.52 10.39 -19.69
N GLU A 262 -4.78 10.48 -20.11
CA GLU A 262 -5.35 11.72 -20.65
C GLU A 262 -6.33 12.34 -19.64
N PRO A 263 -6.20 13.63 -19.30
CA PRO A 263 -7.14 14.30 -18.40
C PRO A 263 -8.38 14.77 -19.16
N VAL A 264 -9.51 14.07 -19.01
CA VAL A 264 -10.81 14.58 -19.47
C VAL A 264 -11.44 15.43 -18.35
N SER A 265 -11.53 16.73 -18.58
CA SER A 265 -12.35 17.65 -17.78
C SER A 265 -13.82 17.48 -18.15
N CYS A 266 -14.65 16.94 -17.25
CA CYS A 266 -16.10 17.00 -17.42
C CYS A 266 -16.57 18.42 -17.12
N VAL A 267 -17.12 19.05 -18.15
CA VAL A 267 -17.85 20.32 -18.12
C VAL A 267 -19.14 20.13 -17.29
N SER A 268 -19.43 21.09 -16.43
CA SER A 268 -20.66 21.18 -15.63
C SER A 268 -21.92 21.09 -16.50
N PRO A 269 -23.00 20.41 -16.06
CA PRO A 269 -24.33 20.72 -16.56
C PRO A 269 -24.81 22.00 -15.89
N MET A 270 -24.98 23.01 -16.73
CA MET A 270 -25.67 24.27 -16.45
C MET A 270 -27.13 23.97 -16.11
N MET A 271 -27.68 24.72 -15.14
CA MET A 271 -29.09 24.74 -14.74
C MET A 271 -30.06 24.67 -15.92
N LEU A 272 -31.10 23.84 -15.75
CA LEU A 272 -32.52 24.19 -15.92
C LEU A 272 -33.36 23.22 -15.07
#